data_AF-A0A8H7K1Z1-F1
#
_entry.id   AF-A0A8H7K1Z1-F1
#
_cell.length_a   1.000
_cell.length_b   1.000
_cell.length_c   1.000
_cell.angle_alpha   90.00
_cell.angle_beta   90.00
_cell.angle_gamma   90.00
#
_symmetry.space_group_name_H-M   'P 1'
#
loop_
_entity.id
_entity.type
_entity.pdbx_description
1 polymer ?
#
loop_
_entity_poly.entity_id
_entity_poly.type
_entity_poly.pdbx_seq_one_letter_code
_entity_poly.pdbx_strand_id
1 'polypeptide(L)'
;MEPNTDGVSEIAFASVWHPNGWHEMLPVGPKIRASDIDVSPRTGVKYFNKFFLDLPARNAHFTFDKWVRDGELIPGLPEQRDKYITISESYGEGIGFWDNKEVRIQGHVEQLSTLK
;
A
#
# COMPACT_ATOMS: atom_id res chain seq x y z
N MET A 1 0.55 -1.39 8.93
CA MET A 1 0.44 -0.32 9.93
C MET A 1 0.32 0.99 9.17
N GLU A 2 -0.65 1.84 9.52
CA GLU A 2 -0.92 3.08 8.81
C GLU A 2 0.34 3.98 8.72
N PRO A 3 0.70 4.54 7.53
CA PRO A 3 1.75 5.55 7.44
C PRO A 3 1.32 6.87 8.08
N ASN A 4 2.26 7.63 8.65
CA ASN A 4 2.00 9.00 9.11
C ASN A 4 1.81 9.96 7.92
N THR A 5 1.49 11.24 8.18
CA THR A 5 1.27 12.25 7.13
C THR A 5 2.48 12.51 6.24
N ASP A 6 3.69 12.17 6.69
CA ASP A 6 4.93 12.22 5.89
C ASP A 6 5.19 10.94 5.08
N GLY A 7 4.22 10.02 5.11
CA GLY A 7 4.24 8.76 4.38
C GLY A 7 5.10 7.67 5.01
N VAL A 8 5.57 7.85 6.24
CA VAL A 8 6.48 6.92 6.90
C VAL A 8 5.69 5.91 7.73
N SER A 9 6.00 4.62 7.57
CA SER A 9 5.45 3.55 8.41
C SER A 9 6.50 3.05 9.39
N GLU A 10 6.13 2.94 10.66
CA GLU A 10 7.05 2.45 11.71
C GLU A 10 7.23 0.93 11.68
N ILE A 11 6.20 0.19 11.26
CA ILE A 11 6.21 -1.26 11.23
C ILE A 11 5.75 -1.74 9.85
N ALA A 12 6.61 -2.52 9.21
CA ALA A 12 6.36 -3.15 7.94
C ALA A 12 7.00 -4.54 7.89
N PHE A 13 6.38 -5.44 7.14
CA PHE A 13 6.91 -6.77 6.84
C PHE A 13 6.61 -7.07 5.37
N ALA A 14 7.47 -7.88 4.75
CA ALA A 14 7.27 -8.36 3.39
C ALA A 14 7.50 -9.87 3.36
N SER A 15 6.76 -10.54 2.49
CA SER A 15 6.91 -11.96 2.22
C SER A 15 6.88 -12.21 0.72
N VAL A 16 7.69 -13.13 0.23
CA VAL A 16 7.79 -13.44 -1.20
C VAL A 16 7.65 -14.93 -1.43
N TRP A 17 6.79 -15.28 -2.39
CA TRP A 17 6.65 -16.62 -2.93
C TRP A 17 7.37 -16.70 -4.28
N HIS A 18 8.38 -17.57 -4.35
CA HIS A 18 9.19 -17.79 -5.52
C HIS A 18 8.54 -18.80 -6.48
N PRO A 19 8.82 -18.73 -7.79
CA PRO A 19 8.30 -19.70 -8.77
C PRO A 19 8.67 -21.17 -8.47
N ASN A 20 9.75 -21.40 -7.74
CA ASN A 20 10.18 -22.74 -7.32
C ASN A 20 9.46 -23.24 -6.04
N GLY A 21 8.47 -22.50 -5.54
CA GLY A 21 7.71 -22.84 -4.34
C GLY A 21 8.36 -22.42 -3.02
N TRP A 22 9.53 -21.78 -3.05
CA TRP A 22 10.14 -21.24 -1.84
C TRP A 22 9.37 -20.01 -1.34
N HIS A 23 9.04 -19.98 -0.05
CA HIS A 23 8.49 -18.82 0.65
C HIS A 23 9.52 -18.23 1.61
N GLU A 24 9.69 -16.91 1.58
CA GLU A 24 10.59 -16.19 2.50
C GLU A 24 9.95 -14.94 3.09
N MET A 25 10.40 -14.59 4.30
CA MET A 25 10.13 -13.29 4.93
C MET A 25 11.32 -12.37 4.68
N LEU A 26 11.05 -11.15 4.22
CA LEU A 26 12.06 -10.15 3.92
C LEU A 26 11.95 -8.96 4.87
N PRO A 27 13.09 -8.47 5.41
CA PRO A 27 13.08 -7.21 6.14
C PRO A 27 12.76 -6.08 5.17
N VAL A 28 11.88 -5.19 5.63
CA VAL A 28 11.52 -3.98 4.90
C VAL A 28 12.52 -2.88 5.26
N GLY A 29 13.10 -2.25 4.26
CA GLY A 29 14.13 -1.23 4.40
C GLY A 29 13.58 0.11 4.89
N PRO A 30 14.47 1.00 5.38
CA PRO A 30 14.08 2.26 6.01
C PRO A 30 13.55 3.31 5.01
N LYS A 31 13.70 3.09 3.70
CA LYS A 31 13.30 4.06 2.68
C LYS A 31 11.85 3.94 2.26
N ILE A 32 11.08 3.02 2.84
CA ILE A 32 9.66 2.88 2.51
C ILE A 32 8.91 4.18 2.68
N ARG A 33 8.03 4.47 1.72
CA ARG A 33 7.28 5.72 1.73
C ARG A 33 5.96 5.60 0.97
N ALA A 34 4.89 6.04 1.59
CA ALA A 34 3.63 6.35 0.91
C ALA A 34 3.60 7.84 0.54
N SER A 35 2.94 8.22 -0.54
CA SER A 35 2.85 9.63 -0.97
C SER A 35 1.60 9.86 -1.82
N ASP A 36 1.44 11.10 -2.29
CA ASP A 36 0.30 11.50 -3.13
C ASP A 36 -1.05 11.28 -2.44
N ILE A 37 -1.25 12.05 -1.37
CA ILE A 37 -2.44 11.96 -0.51
C ILE A 37 -3.65 12.53 -1.24
N ASP A 38 -4.77 11.80 -1.17
CA ASP A 38 -6.10 12.27 -1.52
C ASP A 38 -7.01 12.26 -0.29
N VAL A 39 -7.92 13.23 -0.21
CA VAL A 39 -8.85 13.36 0.93
C VAL A 39 -10.23 12.89 0.48
N SER A 40 -10.78 11.89 1.15
CA SER A 40 -12.12 11.41 0.85
C SER A 40 -13.14 12.54 1.06
N PRO A 41 -13.95 12.89 0.05
CA PRO A 41 -15.02 13.85 0.23
C PRO A 41 -16.16 13.32 1.11
N ARG A 42 -16.23 11.99 1.33
CA ARG A 42 -17.28 11.33 2.10
C ARG A 42 -16.99 11.33 3.60
N THR A 43 -15.73 11.10 3.97
CA THR A 43 -15.32 10.87 5.37
C THR A 43 -14.29 11.88 5.87
N GLY A 44 -13.65 12.62 4.97
CA GLY A 44 -12.51 13.49 5.27
C GLY A 44 -11.22 12.74 5.56
N VAL A 45 -11.19 11.42 5.40
CA VAL A 45 -10.01 10.58 5.67
C VAL A 45 -9.00 10.69 4.51
N LYS A 46 -7.70 10.69 4.85
CA LYS A 46 -6.59 10.77 3.90
C LYS A 46 -6.13 9.39 3.46
N TYR A 47 -5.98 9.18 2.15
CA TYR A 47 -5.45 7.95 1.56
C TYR A 47 -4.27 8.25 0.64
N PHE A 48 -3.26 7.40 0.65
CA PHE A 48 -2.09 7.53 -0.23
C PHE A 48 -2.36 6.85 -1.58
N ASN A 49 -1.74 7.37 -2.64
CA ASN A 49 -1.92 6.84 -3.98
C ASN A 49 -0.64 6.36 -4.66
N LYS A 50 0.51 6.66 -4.06
CA LYS A 50 1.82 6.20 -4.53
C LYS A 50 2.60 5.57 -3.39
N PHE A 51 3.27 4.47 -3.67
CA PHE A 51 4.00 3.69 -2.67
C PHE A 51 5.38 3.37 -3.19
N PHE A 52 6.38 3.49 -2.32
CA PHE A 52 7.73 3.02 -2.52
C PHE A 52 8.03 1.94 -1.48
N LEU A 53 8.35 0.73 -1.95
CA LEU A 53 8.76 -0.39 -1.14
C LEU A 53 10.28 -0.60 -1.31
N ASP A 54 10.99 -0.71 -0.19
CA ASP A 54 12.43 -0.92 -0.13
C ASP A 54 12.70 -2.29 0.48
N LEU A 55 13.39 -3.18 -0.24
CA LEU A 55 13.75 -4.54 0.19
C LEU A 55 15.26 -4.75 0.00
N PRO A 56 16.10 -4.13 0.84
CA PRO A 56 17.56 -4.10 0.64
C PRO A 56 18.22 -5.49 0.72
N ALA A 57 17.62 -6.44 1.46
CA ALA A 57 18.13 -7.81 1.56
C ALA A 57 18.13 -8.57 0.21
N ARG A 58 17.32 -8.12 -0.76
CA ARG A 58 17.26 -8.64 -2.14
C ARG A 58 17.74 -7.63 -3.17
N ASN A 59 18.37 -6.56 -2.72
CA ASN A 59 18.72 -5.41 -3.55
C ASN A 59 17.56 -5.02 -4.48
N ALA A 60 16.37 -4.93 -3.87
CA ALA A 60 15.11 -4.81 -4.55
C ALA A 60 14.35 -3.58 -4.04
N HIS A 61 13.62 -2.94 -4.93
CA HIS A 61 12.73 -1.83 -4.60
C HIS A 61 11.63 -1.70 -5.64
N PHE A 62 10.49 -1.14 -5.25
CA PHE A 62 9.34 -1.02 -6.14
C PHE A 62 8.64 0.32 -5.93
N THR A 63 8.17 0.90 -7.02
CA THR A 63 7.13 1.94 -7.00
C THR A 63 5.80 1.30 -7.38
N PHE A 64 4.71 1.75 -6.77
CA PHE A 64 3.35 1.32 -7.07
C PHE A 64 2.41 2.52 -7.06
N ASP A 65 1.56 2.62 -8.08
CA ASP A 65 0.57 3.66 -8.27
C ASP A 65 -0.83 3.03 -8.34
N LYS A 66 -1.79 3.57 -7.55
CA LYS A 66 -3.21 3.15 -7.65
C LYS A 66 -3.78 3.55 -9.02
N TRP A 67 -4.56 2.68 -9.64
CA TRP A 67 -5.34 3.00 -10.84
C TRP A 67 -6.54 3.89 -10.49
N VAL A 68 -7.24 3.57 -9.40
CA VAL A 68 -8.39 4.34 -8.92
C VAL A 68 -8.01 5.03 -7.62
N ARG A 69 -8.00 6.37 -7.63
CA ARG A 69 -7.68 7.18 -6.44
C ARG A 69 -8.80 7.10 -5.42
N ASP A 70 -10.02 7.37 -5.86
CA ASP A 70 -11.22 7.27 -5.03
C ASP A 70 -11.69 5.82 -4.88
N GLY A 71 -10.98 5.07 -4.03
CA GLY A 71 -11.25 3.66 -3.75
C GLY A 71 -11.91 3.43 -2.40
N GLU A 72 -12.44 4.46 -1.74
CA GLU A 72 -13.01 4.30 -0.40
C GLU A 72 -14.33 3.52 -0.44
N LEU A 73 -14.37 2.43 0.32
CA LEU A 73 -15.52 1.57 0.51
C LEU A 73 -16.19 1.96 1.84
N ILE A 74 -17.36 2.59 1.71
CA ILE A 74 -18.24 2.86 2.85
C ILE A 74 -19.34 1.80 2.93
N PRO A 75 -19.76 1.39 4.15
CA PRO A 75 -20.91 0.52 4.29
C PRO A 75 -22.16 1.14 3.64
N GLY A 76 -22.84 0.35 2.81
CA GLY A 76 -23.95 0.84 1.99
C GLY A 76 -25.19 1.24 2.79
N LEU A 77 -25.41 0.61 3.95
CA LEU A 77 -26.55 0.90 4.82
C LEU A 77 -26.13 1.80 6.01
N PRO A 78 -26.91 2.83 6.39
CA PRO A 78 -26.58 3.72 7.49
C PRO A 78 -26.29 3.00 8.82
N GLU A 79 -27.06 1.97 9.15
CA GLU A 79 -26.92 1.16 10.37
C GLU A 79 -25.67 0.27 10.41
N GLN A 80 -24.95 0.18 9.29
CA GLN A 80 -23.69 -0.54 9.16
C GLN A 80 -22.47 0.37 9.37
N ARG A 81 -22.63 1.70 9.30
CA ARG A 81 -21.50 2.64 9.31
C ARG A 81 -20.64 2.57 10.58
N ASP A 82 -21.24 2.29 11.73
CA ASP A 82 -20.53 2.16 13.01
C ASP A 82 -20.12 0.71 13.33
N LYS A 83 -20.45 -0.25 12.44
CA LYS A 83 -20.22 -1.69 12.64
C LYS A 83 -19.09 -2.23 11.76
N TYR A 84 -18.77 -1.55 10.68
CA TYR A 84 -17.76 -1.96 9.72
C TYR A 84 -16.70 -0.88 9.58
N ILE A 85 -15.49 -1.32 9.24
CA ILE A 85 -14.38 -0.42 8.97
C ILE A 85 -14.54 0.19 7.57
N THR A 86 -14.20 1.46 7.46
CA THR A 86 -14.01 2.11 6.16
C THR A 86 -12.57 1.90 5.73
N ILE A 87 -12.38 1.43 4.50
CA ILE A 87 -11.07 1.20 3.89
C ILE A 87 -11.05 1.78 2.48
N SER A 88 -9.86 2.04 1.95
CA SER A 88 -9.67 2.26 0.51
C SER A 88 -9.08 1.01 -0.13
N GLU A 89 -9.71 0.54 -1.20
CA GLU A 89 -9.25 -0.56 -2.02
C GLU A 89 -8.99 -0.09 -3.45
N SER A 90 -7.88 -0.53 -4.05
CA SER A 90 -7.59 -0.23 -5.44
C SER A 90 -6.56 -1.19 -6.02
N TYR A 91 -6.79 -1.57 -7.27
CA TYR A 91 -5.73 -2.17 -8.07
C TYR A 91 -4.75 -1.10 -8.53
N GLY A 92 -3.57 -1.54 -8.92
CA GLY A 92 -2.54 -0.65 -9.41
C GLY A 92 -1.43 -1.40 -10.11
N GLU A 93 -0.45 -0.63 -10.54
CA GLU A 93 0.74 -1.16 -11.17
C GLU A 93 1.96 -0.34 -10.79
N GLY A 94 3.12 -0.85 -11.18
CA GLY A 94 4.33 -0.08 -11.12
C GLY A 94 5.53 -0.83 -11.64
N ILE A 95 6.69 -0.29 -11.33
CA ILE A 95 7.98 -0.78 -11.77
C ILE A 95 8.89 -0.94 -10.56
N GLY A 96 9.88 -1.81 -10.67
CA GLY A 96 10.85 -1.98 -9.62
C GLY A 96 12.05 -2.75 -10.10
N PHE A 97 12.94 -3.02 -9.16
CA PHE A 97 14.09 -3.89 -9.34
C PHE A 97 13.96 -5.07 -8.39
N TRP A 98 14.29 -6.26 -8.90
CA TRP A 98 14.45 -7.48 -8.12
C TRP A 98 15.77 -8.13 -8.53
N ASP A 99 16.71 -8.32 -7.59
CA ASP A 99 18.06 -8.81 -7.86
C ASP A 99 18.72 -8.06 -9.06
N ASN A 100 18.64 -6.72 -9.06
CA ASN A 100 19.09 -5.82 -10.13
C ASN A 100 18.40 -5.94 -11.50
N LYS A 101 17.30 -6.70 -11.60
CA LYS A 101 16.52 -6.79 -12.85
C LYS A 101 15.28 -5.94 -12.73
N GLU A 102 15.01 -5.13 -13.75
CA GLU A 102 13.76 -4.39 -13.83
C GLU A 102 12.59 -5.39 -13.93
N VAL A 103 11.55 -5.14 -13.15
CA VAL A 103 10.31 -5.91 -13.13
C VAL A 103 9.12 -4.97 -13.14
N ARG A 104 8.03 -5.43 -13.75
CA ARG A 104 6.71 -4.79 -13.63
C ARG A 104 5.91 -5.49 -12.55
N ILE A 105 5.22 -4.70 -11.74
CA ILE A 105 4.33 -5.21 -10.71
C ILE A 105 2.90 -4.78 -11.02
N GLN A 106 1.97 -5.69 -10.74
CA GLN A 106 0.54 -5.42 -10.73
C GLN A 106 0.00 -6.05 -9.47
N GLY A 107 -0.97 -5.39 -8.84
CA GLY A 107 -1.46 -5.86 -7.57
C GLY A 107 -2.59 -5.01 -7.03
N HIS A 108 -2.83 -5.20 -5.75
CA HIS A 108 -3.89 -4.56 -4.99
C HIS A 108 -3.29 -3.87 -3.77
N VAL A 109 -3.82 -2.70 -3.44
CA VAL A 109 -3.54 -2.02 -2.18
C VAL A 109 -4.84 -1.81 -1.41
N GLU A 110 -4.81 -2.23 -0.15
CA GLU A 110 -5.85 -1.97 0.84
C GLU A 110 -5.29 -1.00 1.89
N GLN A 111 -6.05 0.03 2.22
CA GLN A 111 -5.68 1.03 3.23
C GLN A 111 -6.80 1.20 4.23
N LEU A 112 -6.52 0.82 5.48
CA LEU A 112 -7.20 1.39 6.63
C LEU A 112 -6.51 2.70 6.99
N SER A 113 -7.28 3.79 7.11
CA SER A 113 -6.75 5.10 7.47
C SER A 113 -7.58 5.77 8.57
N THR A 114 -6.90 6.38 9.52
CA THR A 114 -7.42 7.24 10.60
C THR A 114 -6.94 8.69 10.45
N LEU A 115 -6.07 8.98 9.48
CA LEU A 115 -5.59 10.33 9.18
C LEU A 115 -6.72 11.24 8.67
N LYS A 116 -6.87 12.42 9.28
CA LYS A 116 -7.76 13.52 8.83
C LYS A 116 -6.95 14.69 8.30
#